data_AF-A0A9E0CHR0-F1
#
_entry.id   AF-A0A9E0CHR0-F1
#
_cell.length_a   1.000
_cell.length_b   1.000
_cell.length_c   1.000
_cell.angle_alpha   90.00
_cell.angle_beta   90.00
_cell.angle_gamma   90.00
#
_symmetry.space_group_name_H-M   'P 1'
#
loop_
_entity.id
_entity.type
_entity.pdbx_description
1 polymer ?
#
loop_
_entity_poly.entity_id
_entity_poly.type
_entity_poly.pdbx_seq_one_letter_code
_entity_poly.pdbx_strand_id
1 'polypeptide(L)'
;MKSRIIFSAMLIAFASITMFSCKKDKKDSPKELTPEDAKIELNDASQQFDNQIVEIMQTESVQTANFLLELLGIDLEFDLYKNLLEQPGNIHLTKIKNALKAANSTNSSNELEEYGIYEFDFDSEEFIMVEPTDASIIFYFPADETAYMNMQNNAEIAMTNIQTTIVLYTEEYWDWELEQWVTETYEEEVPTNCKITEKVDGATLATINYNSTITENGFPTAFNVSADVPPYNINTTLNGSGTKFQTQLSFKKNSTSLFSFDLTIEYTSDMENIKKINGNLTPNPLKIEGFINIFAIETHMYEHEFSGDWDIDYLNGQIDLELIQVEKNAKIGDIEYKSYYDYPALAVVYSDGTFDWLENVINIGFKHRRTRK
;
A
#
# COMPACT_ATOMS: atom_id res chain seq x y z
N MET A 1 -4.58 -69.88 -13.16
CA MET A 1 -5.15 -68.94 -14.16
C MET A 1 -6.29 -68.06 -13.61
N LYS A 2 -6.30 -67.73 -12.30
CA LYS A 2 -7.27 -66.81 -11.66
C LYS A 2 -6.64 -65.59 -10.96
N SER A 3 -5.31 -65.47 -10.90
CA SER A 3 -4.63 -64.30 -10.29
C SER A 3 -4.20 -63.22 -11.29
N ARG A 4 -4.26 -63.47 -12.60
CA ARG A 4 -3.93 -62.44 -13.63
C ARG A 4 -5.10 -61.53 -14.00
N ILE A 5 -6.35 -61.95 -13.74
CA ILE A 5 -7.55 -61.12 -13.97
C ILE A 5 -7.76 -60.12 -12.83
N ILE A 6 -7.42 -60.49 -11.59
CA ILE A 6 -7.51 -59.59 -10.43
C ILE A 6 -6.46 -58.48 -10.52
N PHE A 7 -5.24 -58.79 -10.97
CA PHE A 7 -4.18 -57.78 -11.15
C PHE A 7 -4.49 -56.79 -12.28
N SER A 8 -5.15 -57.24 -13.36
CA SER A 8 -5.57 -56.37 -14.47
C SER A 8 -6.80 -55.52 -14.14
N ALA A 9 -7.74 -56.05 -13.34
CA ALA A 9 -8.87 -55.27 -12.82
C ALA A 9 -8.43 -54.24 -11.75
N MET A 10 -7.42 -54.56 -10.94
CA MET A 10 -6.82 -53.60 -10.01
C MET A 10 -6.03 -52.51 -10.73
N LEU A 11 -5.34 -52.82 -11.84
CA LEU A 11 -4.62 -51.81 -12.64
C LEU A 11 -5.57 -50.87 -13.40
N ILE A 12 -6.74 -51.34 -13.83
CA ILE A 12 -7.78 -50.51 -14.44
C ILE A 12 -8.51 -49.66 -13.39
N ALA A 13 -8.72 -50.20 -12.18
CA ALA A 13 -9.23 -49.44 -11.03
C ALA A 13 -8.21 -48.40 -10.53
N PHE A 14 -6.91 -48.69 -10.58
CA PHE A 14 -5.87 -47.73 -10.20
C PHE A 14 -5.63 -46.68 -11.30
N ALA A 15 -5.70 -47.05 -12.58
CA ALA A 15 -5.63 -46.10 -13.70
C ALA A 15 -6.87 -45.20 -13.84
N SER A 16 -8.03 -45.62 -13.32
CA SER A 16 -9.21 -44.75 -13.20
C SER A 16 -9.17 -43.84 -11.97
N ILE A 17 -8.33 -44.12 -10.98
CA ILE A 17 -8.08 -43.25 -9.81
C ILE A 17 -6.91 -42.28 -10.06
N THR A 18 -5.95 -42.62 -10.93
CA THR A 18 -4.80 -41.74 -11.24
C THR A 18 -4.96 -40.82 -12.45
N MET A 19 -6.12 -40.85 -13.15
CA MET A 19 -6.53 -39.78 -14.07
C MET A 19 -7.28 -38.62 -13.38
N PHE A 20 -7.36 -38.62 -12.05
CA PHE A 20 -7.59 -37.42 -11.23
C PHE A 20 -6.24 -36.83 -10.76
N SER A 21 -5.29 -36.71 -11.68
CA SER A 21 -4.24 -35.68 -11.56
C SER A 21 -4.95 -34.34 -11.41
N CYS A 22 -4.73 -33.67 -10.28
CA CYS A 22 -5.23 -32.36 -9.86
C CYS A 22 -5.73 -31.47 -10.99
N LYS A 23 -6.97 -31.67 -11.43
CA LYS A 23 -7.79 -30.58 -11.91
C LYS A 23 -8.33 -29.95 -10.64
N LYS A 24 -7.85 -28.75 -10.29
CA LYS A 24 -8.61 -27.82 -9.43
C LYS A 24 -10.07 -27.99 -9.83
N ASP A 25 -10.91 -28.33 -8.87
CA ASP A 25 -12.33 -28.60 -9.11
C ASP A 25 -12.91 -27.47 -9.98
N LYS A 26 -13.39 -27.81 -11.18
CA LYS A 26 -14.15 -26.90 -12.07
C LYS A 26 -15.45 -26.36 -11.44
N LYS A 27 -15.67 -26.61 -10.15
CA LYS A 27 -16.78 -26.08 -9.36
C LYS A 27 -16.47 -24.74 -8.71
N ASP A 28 -15.20 -24.35 -8.60
CA ASP A 28 -14.79 -23.11 -7.94
C ASP A 28 -14.11 -22.10 -8.89
N SER A 29 -13.96 -22.41 -10.18
CA SER A 29 -13.53 -21.41 -11.16
C SER A 29 -14.63 -20.35 -11.29
N PRO A 30 -14.31 -19.05 -11.12
CA PRO A 30 -15.31 -18.00 -11.18
C PRO A 30 -16.12 -18.08 -12.47
N LYS A 31 -17.44 -17.86 -12.40
CA LYS A 31 -18.28 -17.81 -13.60
C LYS A 31 -17.83 -16.62 -14.45
N GLU A 32 -17.51 -16.83 -15.71
CA GLU A 32 -17.13 -15.74 -16.60
C GLU A 32 -18.35 -14.88 -16.97
N LEU A 33 -18.21 -13.56 -16.83
CA LEU A 33 -19.24 -12.58 -17.18
C LEU A 33 -19.21 -12.24 -18.67
N THR A 34 -20.36 -11.78 -19.17
CA THR A 34 -20.39 -11.14 -20.48
C THR A 34 -19.69 -9.77 -20.40
N PRO A 35 -19.14 -9.24 -21.50
CA PRO A 35 -18.54 -7.90 -21.51
C PRO A 35 -19.51 -6.81 -21.01
N GLU A 36 -20.80 -6.92 -21.35
CA GLU A 36 -21.82 -5.97 -20.88
C GLU A 36 -22.04 -6.05 -19.37
N ASP A 37 -22.19 -7.27 -18.82
CA ASP A 37 -22.33 -7.47 -17.37
C ASP A 37 -21.06 -7.02 -16.63
N ALA A 38 -19.89 -7.35 -17.17
CA ALA A 38 -18.58 -6.97 -16.63
C ALA A 38 -18.47 -5.44 -16.49
N LYS A 39 -18.86 -4.68 -17.53
CA LYS A 39 -18.85 -3.21 -17.49
C LYS A 39 -19.84 -2.65 -16.46
N ILE A 40 -20.99 -3.28 -16.26
CA ILE A 40 -21.93 -2.89 -15.21
C ILE A 40 -21.30 -3.09 -13.82
N GLU A 41 -20.71 -4.27 -13.56
CA GLU A 41 -20.05 -4.55 -12.27
C GLU A 41 -18.90 -3.58 -11.97
N LEU A 42 -18.11 -3.22 -12.99
CA LEU A 42 -17.00 -2.27 -12.85
C LEU A 42 -17.49 -0.87 -12.48
N ASN A 43 -18.56 -0.39 -13.11
CA ASN A 43 -19.16 0.90 -12.79
C ASN A 43 -19.76 0.92 -11.38
N ASP A 44 -20.46 -0.15 -11.01
CA ASP A 44 -21.04 -0.30 -9.67
C ASP A 44 -19.94 -0.35 -8.61
N ALA A 45 -18.84 -1.07 -8.86
CA ALA A 45 -17.69 -1.10 -7.98
C ALA A 45 -17.04 0.29 -7.80
N SER A 46 -16.86 1.05 -8.88
CA SER A 46 -16.32 2.42 -8.81
C SER A 46 -17.16 3.32 -7.90
N GLN A 47 -18.49 3.28 -8.03
CA GLN A 47 -19.38 4.08 -7.19
C GLN A 47 -19.33 3.64 -5.71
N GLN A 48 -19.19 2.33 -5.47
CA GLN A 48 -19.04 1.81 -4.11
C GLN A 48 -17.73 2.29 -3.46
N PHE A 49 -16.61 2.32 -4.20
CA PHE A 49 -15.36 2.87 -3.68
C PHE A 49 -15.46 4.35 -3.36
N ASP A 50 -16.02 5.15 -4.26
CA ASP A 50 -16.18 6.59 -4.04
C ASP A 50 -16.99 6.86 -2.77
N ASN A 51 -18.11 6.14 -2.59
CA ASN A 51 -18.93 6.27 -1.39
C ASN A 51 -18.18 5.84 -0.12
N GLN A 52 -17.44 4.72 -0.17
CA GLN A 52 -16.64 4.24 0.97
C GLN A 52 -15.56 5.24 1.38
N ILE A 53 -14.85 5.84 0.42
CA ILE A 53 -13.83 6.87 0.69
C ILE A 53 -14.46 8.08 1.37
N VAL A 54 -15.58 8.58 0.85
CA VAL A 54 -16.30 9.70 1.45
C VAL A 54 -16.74 9.38 2.89
N GLU A 55 -17.26 8.18 3.14
CA GLU A 55 -17.67 7.75 4.48
C GLU A 55 -16.49 7.67 5.46
N ILE A 56 -15.29 7.29 5.01
CA ILE A 56 -14.08 7.25 5.85
C ILE A 56 -13.60 8.67 6.15
N MET A 57 -13.56 9.55 5.14
CA MET A 57 -13.14 10.94 5.30
C MET A 57 -14.06 11.76 6.20
N GLN A 58 -15.31 11.31 6.38
CA GLN A 58 -16.29 11.92 7.27
C GLN A 58 -16.26 11.35 8.71
N THR A 59 -15.36 10.42 9.03
CA THR A 59 -15.21 9.96 10.40
C THR A 59 -14.60 11.05 11.28
N GLU A 60 -15.07 11.15 12.51
CA GLU A 60 -14.60 12.13 13.48
C GLU A 60 -13.07 12.04 13.71
N SER A 61 -12.54 10.82 13.76
CA SER A 61 -11.08 10.56 13.85
C SER A 61 -10.31 11.14 12.65
N VAL A 62 -10.76 10.90 11.42
CA VAL A 62 -10.06 11.43 10.23
C VAL A 62 -10.15 12.94 10.16
N GLN A 63 -11.31 13.52 10.52
CA GLN A 63 -11.49 14.97 10.56
C GLN A 63 -10.58 15.63 11.61
N THR A 64 -10.53 15.05 12.81
CA THR A 64 -9.69 15.54 13.91
C THR A 64 -8.21 15.43 13.57
N ALA A 65 -7.77 14.30 13.01
CA ALA A 65 -6.41 14.13 12.53
C ALA A 65 -6.04 15.09 11.40
N ASN A 66 -6.94 15.32 10.43
CA ASN A 66 -6.71 16.30 9.36
C ASN A 66 -6.58 17.73 9.93
N PHE A 67 -7.41 18.08 10.91
CA PHE A 67 -7.33 19.39 11.55
C PHE A 67 -6.02 19.55 12.32
N LEU A 68 -5.51 18.52 12.99
CA LEU A 68 -4.15 18.55 13.56
C LEU A 68 -3.09 18.83 12.49
N LEU A 69 -3.17 18.19 11.31
CA LEU A 69 -2.23 18.42 10.22
C LEU A 69 -2.29 19.88 9.72
N GLU A 70 -3.49 20.45 9.61
CA GLU A 70 -3.68 21.86 9.29
C GLU A 70 -3.02 22.78 10.33
N LEU A 71 -3.21 22.50 11.64
CA LEU A 71 -2.59 23.27 12.73
C LEU A 71 -1.06 23.14 12.75
N LEU A 72 -0.52 21.98 12.35
CA LEU A 72 0.91 21.77 12.21
C LEU A 72 1.48 22.42 10.93
N GLY A 73 0.63 22.99 10.08
CA GLY A 73 1.02 23.52 8.77
C GLY A 73 1.52 22.44 7.82
N ILE A 74 1.09 21.19 8.02
CA ILE A 74 1.45 20.05 7.16
C ILE A 74 0.44 19.99 6.03
N ASP A 75 0.84 20.51 4.87
CA ASP A 75 0.11 20.24 3.64
C ASP A 75 0.60 18.91 3.06
N LEU A 76 -0.27 17.91 3.09
CA LEU A 76 -0.01 16.62 2.45
C LEU A 76 -0.21 16.76 0.92
N GLU A 77 0.52 17.66 0.29
CA GLU A 77 0.55 17.73 -1.16
C GLU A 77 1.28 16.50 -1.74
N PHE A 78 0.79 16.04 -2.89
CA PHE A 78 1.42 14.97 -3.68
C PHE A 78 2.86 15.29 -4.11
N ASP A 79 3.30 16.54 -3.98
CA ASP A 79 4.65 16.99 -4.32
C ASP A 79 5.73 16.40 -3.41
N LEU A 80 5.39 15.87 -2.23
CA LEU A 80 6.32 15.13 -1.37
C LEU A 80 6.98 13.95 -2.11
N TYR A 81 6.19 13.18 -2.86
CA TYR A 81 6.69 12.02 -3.59
C TYR A 81 7.64 12.44 -4.70
N LYS A 82 7.33 13.54 -5.39
CA LYS A 82 8.20 14.11 -6.42
C LYS A 82 9.52 14.61 -5.81
N ASN A 83 9.45 15.35 -4.70
CA ASN A 83 10.63 15.84 -4.00
C ASN A 83 11.51 14.69 -3.47
N LEU A 84 10.90 13.58 -3.03
CA LEU A 84 11.61 12.38 -2.61
C LEU A 84 12.31 11.66 -3.77
N LEU A 85 11.66 11.55 -4.93
CA LEU A 85 12.25 10.93 -6.12
C LEU A 85 13.36 11.77 -6.75
N GLU A 86 13.35 13.10 -6.56
CA GLU A 86 14.38 14.00 -7.06
C GLU A 86 15.64 14.03 -6.16
N GLN A 87 15.60 13.47 -4.95
CA GLN A 87 16.76 13.38 -4.07
C GLN A 87 17.69 12.23 -4.50
N PRO A 88 19.02 12.47 -4.56
CA PRO A 88 19.98 11.41 -4.88
C PRO A 88 20.09 10.38 -3.75
N GLY A 89 20.48 9.16 -4.08
CA GLY A 89 20.63 8.05 -3.14
C GLY A 89 19.32 7.35 -2.77
N ASN A 90 19.37 6.47 -1.77
CA ASN A 90 18.21 5.73 -1.29
C ASN A 90 17.30 6.61 -0.42
N ILE A 91 16.00 6.31 -0.43
CA ILE A 91 15.03 6.97 0.46
C ILE A 91 15.17 6.38 1.87
N HIS A 92 15.38 7.24 2.87
CA HIS A 92 15.41 6.90 4.29
C HIS A 92 14.61 7.91 5.13
N LEU A 93 14.37 7.65 6.42
CA LEU A 93 13.42 8.44 7.22
C LEU A 93 13.82 9.91 7.34
N THR A 94 15.11 10.21 7.38
CA THR A 94 15.65 11.57 7.44
C THR A 94 15.38 12.33 6.14
N LYS A 95 15.54 11.69 4.97
CA LYS A 95 15.14 12.29 3.68
C LYS A 95 13.63 12.54 3.62
N ILE A 96 12.81 11.61 4.11
CA ILE A 96 11.36 11.79 4.25
C ILE A 96 11.03 12.97 5.18
N LYS A 97 11.66 13.03 6.35
CA LYS A 97 11.51 14.12 7.31
C LYS A 97 11.88 15.47 6.68
N ASN A 98 13.00 15.52 5.97
CA ASN A 98 13.47 16.75 5.32
C ASN A 98 12.57 17.17 4.16
N ALA A 99 12.08 16.23 3.36
CA ALA A 99 11.14 16.50 2.28
C ALA A 99 9.80 17.02 2.84
N LEU A 100 9.30 16.45 3.94
CA LEU A 100 8.13 16.97 4.67
C LEU A 100 8.39 18.38 5.21
N LYS A 101 9.56 18.63 5.83
CA LYS A 101 9.94 19.97 6.31
C LYS A 101 9.98 21.00 5.18
N ALA A 102 10.58 20.65 4.03
CA ALA A 102 10.72 21.56 2.90
C ALA A 102 9.37 21.99 2.32
N ALA A 103 8.42 21.06 2.19
CA ALA A 103 7.06 21.34 1.75
C ALA A 103 6.31 22.32 2.67
N ASN A 104 6.57 22.24 3.98
CA ASN A 104 5.84 22.99 5.01
C ASN A 104 6.55 24.29 5.47
N SER A 105 7.72 24.60 4.90
CA SER A 105 8.66 25.63 5.37
C SER A 105 8.21 27.10 5.20
N THR A 106 6.95 27.36 4.83
CA THR A 106 6.49 28.74 4.68
C THR A 106 6.00 29.40 5.97
N ASN A 107 5.62 28.66 7.03
CA ASN A 107 5.06 29.30 8.25
C ASN A 107 5.33 28.65 9.62
N SER A 108 5.83 27.41 9.77
CA SER A 108 5.91 26.79 11.10
C SER A 108 7.30 26.92 11.75
N SER A 109 7.40 27.70 12.83
CA SER A 109 8.53 27.74 13.77
C SER A 109 8.61 26.48 14.68
N ASN A 110 7.60 25.60 14.59
CA ASN A 110 7.39 24.44 15.45
C ASN A 110 8.29 23.25 15.05
N GLU A 111 9.61 23.38 15.26
CA GLU A 111 10.48 22.19 15.25
C GLU A 111 10.21 21.36 16.52
N LEU A 112 9.42 20.30 16.35
CA LEU A 112 9.21 19.26 17.36
C LEU A 112 10.47 18.39 17.45
N GLU A 113 11.48 18.87 18.17
CA GLU A 113 12.77 18.19 18.28
C GLU A 113 12.83 17.18 19.43
N GLU A 114 11.92 17.28 20.41
CA GLU A 114 11.99 16.52 21.66
C GLU A 114 10.72 15.71 21.91
N TYR A 115 10.83 14.67 22.74
CA TYR A 115 9.67 13.97 23.29
C TYR A 115 9.03 14.84 24.37
N GLY A 116 7.71 15.01 24.31
CA GLY A 116 7.03 16.00 25.13
C GLY A 116 5.51 15.97 25.02
N ILE A 117 4.90 16.74 25.90
CA ILE A 117 3.50 17.12 25.87
C ILE A 117 3.43 18.52 25.30
N TYR A 118 2.64 18.68 24.26
CA TYR A 118 2.44 19.91 23.50
C TYR A 118 0.98 20.32 23.59
N GLU A 119 0.75 21.60 23.89
CA GLU A 119 -0.59 22.20 23.88
C GLU A 119 -0.65 23.28 22.80
N PHE A 120 -1.74 23.28 22.04
CA PHE A 120 -2.00 24.35 21.08
C PHE A 120 -2.35 25.64 21.83
N ASP A 121 -1.59 26.71 21.58
CA ASP A 121 -1.83 28.04 22.13
C ASP A 121 -2.59 28.89 21.12
N PHE A 122 -3.78 29.37 21.53
CA PHE A 122 -4.67 30.14 20.65
C PHE A 122 -4.20 31.58 20.42
N ASP A 123 -3.34 32.13 21.28
CA ASP A 123 -2.86 33.51 21.14
C ASP A 123 -1.68 33.57 20.15
N SER A 124 -0.79 32.56 20.17
CA SER A 124 0.33 32.45 19.25
C SER A 124 0.03 31.61 18.01
N GLU A 125 -1.07 30.84 18.00
CA GLU A 125 -1.42 29.88 16.95
C GLU A 125 -0.31 28.83 16.72
N GLU A 126 0.37 28.42 17.80
CA GLU A 126 1.51 27.50 17.77
C GLU A 126 1.39 26.42 18.85
N PHE A 127 2.09 25.29 18.67
CA PHE A 127 2.19 24.26 19.69
C PHE A 127 3.32 24.57 20.65
N ILE A 128 2.99 24.71 21.94
CA ILE A 128 3.95 24.98 23.00
C ILE A 128 4.21 23.69 23.79
N MET A 129 5.47 23.32 23.96
CA MET A 129 5.83 22.22 24.86
C MET A 129 5.59 22.63 26.31
N VAL A 130 4.70 21.92 27.00
CA VAL A 130 4.36 22.18 28.41
C VAL A 130 5.12 21.26 29.37
N GLU A 131 5.49 20.05 28.93
CA GLU A 131 6.21 19.07 29.74
C GLU A 131 7.10 18.17 28.87
N PRO A 132 8.40 18.01 29.14
CA PRO A 132 9.24 17.05 28.44
C PRO A 132 8.93 15.62 28.89
N THR A 133 9.10 14.64 28.01
CA THR A 133 8.98 13.22 28.35
C THR A 133 10.14 12.40 27.81
N ASP A 134 10.33 11.16 28.29
CA ASP A 134 11.42 10.31 27.84
C ASP A 134 11.07 9.43 26.61
N ALA A 135 9.77 9.19 26.36
CA ALA A 135 9.33 8.18 25.38
C ALA A 135 7.89 8.39 24.88
N SER A 136 7.42 9.65 24.84
CA SER A 136 6.07 9.97 24.38
C SER A 136 5.99 11.32 23.68
N ILE A 137 5.07 11.43 22.74
CA ILE A 137 4.70 12.69 22.09
C ILE A 137 3.20 12.81 22.22
N ILE A 138 2.72 13.86 22.88
CA ILE A 138 1.29 14.08 23.14
C ILE A 138 0.93 15.47 22.67
N PHE A 139 -0.08 15.58 21.80
CA PHE A 139 -0.67 16.85 21.38
C PHE A 139 -2.05 17.01 21.99
N TYR A 140 -2.28 18.16 22.63
CA TYR A 140 -3.62 18.64 22.98
C TYR A 140 -3.97 19.81 22.05
N PHE A 141 -5.10 19.70 21.38
CA PHE A 141 -5.48 20.63 20.30
C PHE A 141 -7.01 20.71 20.16
N PRO A 142 -7.56 21.70 19.47
CA PRO A 142 -8.97 21.74 19.13
C PRO A 142 -9.32 20.63 18.14
N ALA A 143 -10.40 19.87 18.37
CA ALA A 143 -10.77 18.76 17.49
C ALA A 143 -11.24 19.21 16.09
N ASP A 144 -11.82 20.40 16.02
CA ASP A 144 -12.41 20.97 14.80
C ASP A 144 -12.48 22.51 14.89
N GLU A 145 -12.98 23.13 13.82
CA GLU A 145 -13.21 24.58 13.74
C GLU A 145 -14.12 25.12 14.86
N THR A 146 -15.08 24.32 15.33
CA THR A 146 -15.99 24.75 16.40
C THR A 146 -15.27 24.80 17.75
N ALA A 147 -14.47 23.79 18.07
CA ALA A 147 -13.61 23.77 19.24
C ALA A 147 -12.57 24.89 19.18
N TYR A 148 -12.00 25.13 17.99
CA TYR A 148 -11.03 26.19 17.75
C TYR A 148 -11.62 27.58 18.03
N MET A 149 -12.79 27.88 17.46
CA MET A 149 -13.49 29.16 17.68
C MET A 149 -13.94 29.38 19.13
N ASN A 150 -14.07 28.30 19.92
CA ASN A 150 -14.38 28.35 21.35
C ASN A 150 -13.12 28.30 22.25
N MET A 151 -11.92 28.29 21.68
CA MET A 151 -10.64 28.21 22.39
C MET A 151 -10.54 26.96 23.29
N GLN A 152 -10.90 25.79 22.75
CA GLN A 152 -10.94 24.54 23.51
C GLN A 152 -9.96 23.51 22.93
N ASN A 153 -8.96 23.11 23.71
CA ASN A 153 -8.13 21.93 23.42
C ASN A 153 -8.84 20.66 23.91
N ASN A 154 -9.83 20.19 23.14
CA ASN A 154 -10.67 19.05 23.51
C ASN A 154 -10.27 17.73 22.83
N ALA A 155 -9.28 17.77 21.92
CA ALA A 155 -8.68 16.59 21.30
C ALA A 155 -7.31 16.26 21.91
N GLU A 156 -6.96 14.98 21.89
CA GLU A 156 -5.66 14.43 22.28
C GLU A 156 -5.19 13.43 21.22
N ILE A 157 -3.99 13.62 20.67
CA ILE A 157 -3.27 12.59 19.93
C ILE A 157 -1.99 12.27 20.70
N ALA A 158 -1.89 11.04 21.20
CA ALA A 158 -0.79 10.58 22.03
C ALA A 158 -0.07 9.40 21.38
N MET A 159 1.21 9.57 21.06
CA MET A 159 2.14 8.51 20.71
C MET A 159 2.93 8.13 21.96
N THR A 160 2.78 6.89 22.41
CA THR A 160 3.35 6.37 23.67
C THR A 160 4.11 5.07 23.42
N ASN A 161 4.91 4.65 24.41
CA ASN A 161 5.75 3.45 24.33
C ASN A 161 6.67 3.45 23.11
N ILE A 162 7.22 4.62 22.77
CA ILE A 162 8.12 4.76 21.63
C ILE A 162 9.40 3.99 21.94
N GLN A 163 9.74 3.04 21.08
CA GLN A 163 11.02 2.34 21.09
C GLN A 163 11.67 2.51 19.73
N THR A 164 12.96 2.83 19.73
CA THR A 164 13.77 3.02 18.53
C THR A 164 14.95 2.07 18.53
N THR A 165 15.46 1.81 17.32
CA THR A 165 16.74 1.14 17.10
C THR A 165 17.59 2.07 16.24
N ILE A 166 18.85 2.26 16.62
CA ILE A 166 19.81 3.00 15.80
C ILE A 166 20.28 2.08 14.67
N VAL A 167 20.12 2.55 13.44
CA VAL A 167 20.60 1.88 12.22
C VAL A 167 21.71 2.71 11.61
N LEU A 168 22.80 2.05 11.23
CA LEU A 168 23.89 2.66 10.48
C LEU A 168 23.67 2.38 8.99
N TYR A 169 23.43 3.42 8.21
CA TYR A 169 23.35 3.32 6.75
C TYR A 169 24.69 3.71 6.14
N THR A 170 25.05 3.03 5.05
CA THR A 170 26.17 3.42 4.20
C THR A 170 25.69 3.32 2.76
N GLU A 171 25.67 4.44 2.05
CA GLU A 171 25.27 4.50 0.64
C GLU A 171 26.34 5.15 -0.22
N GLU A 172 26.40 4.74 -1.47
CA GLU A 172 27.26 5.34 -2.50
C GLU A 172 26.36 5.85 -3.62
N TYR A 173 26.41 7.15 -3.91
CA TYR A 173 25.62 7.77 -4.96
C TYR A 173 26.45 8.76 -5.77
N TRP A 174 25.99 9.02 -7.00
CA TRP A 174 26.57 10.06 -7.84
C TRP A 174 25.98 11.42 -7.47
N ASP A 175 26.80 12.30 -6.94
CA ASP A 175 26.42 13.68 -6.65
C ASP A 175 26.57 14.52 -7.93
N TRP A 176 25.44 15.01 -8.44
CA TRP A 176 25.40 15.80 -9.68
C TRP A 176 25.95 17.22 -9.51
N GLU A 177 25.97 17.77 -8.30
CA GLU A 177 26.55 19.08 -8.01
C GLU A 177 28.08 18.98 -7.90
N LEU A 178 28.57 17.89 -7.30
CA LEU A 178 30.00 17.64 -7.13
C LEU A 178 30.64 16.87 -8.29
N GLU A 179 29.83 16.33 -9.21
CA GLU A 179 30.25 15.48 -10.34
C GLU A 179 31.17 14.31 -9.92
N GLN A 180 30.85 13.64 -8.81
CA GLN A 180 31.64 12.51 -8.28
C GLN A 180 30.78 11.49 -7.52
N TRP A 181 31.31 10.27 -7.35
CA TRP A 181 30.74 9.29 -6.43
C TRP A 181 31.06 9.69 -4.99
N VAL A 182 30.02 9.79 -4.17
CA VAL A 182 30.09 10.12 -2.75
C VAL A 182 29.63 8.90 -1.95
N THR A 183 30.43 8.51 -0.95
CA THR A 183 30.00 7.53 0.06
C THR A 183 29.60 8.28 1.32
N GLU A 184 28.35 8.11 1.74
CA GLU A 184 27.80 8.73 2.94
C GLU A 184 27.49 7.65 3.97
N THR A 185 27.89 7.89 5.21
CA THR A 185 27.54 7.04 6.36
C THR A 185 26.81 7.90 7.38
N TYR A 186 25.60 7.49 7.74
CA TYR A 186 24.78 8.19 8.72
C TYR A 186 24.05 7.21 9.63
N GLU A 187 23.77 7.69 10.85
CA GLU A 187 22.96 6.97 11.84
C GLU A 187 21.53 7.49 11.80
N GLU A 188 20.57 6.60 11.99
CA GLU A 188 19.16 6.95 12.02
C GLU A 188 18.45 6.18 13.13
N GLU A 189 17.63 6.88 13.92
CA GLU A 189 16.74 6.25 14.88
C GLU A 189 15.45 5.80 14.18
N VAL A 190 15.29 4.48 14.05
CA VAL A 190 14.12 3.88 13.40
C VAL A 190 13.16 3.38 14.47
N PRO A 191 11.88 3.85 14.48
CA PRO A 191 10.87 3.33 15.39
C PRO A 191 10.62 1.84 15.16
N THR A 192 10.66 1.06 16.24
CA THR A 192 10.34 -0.38 16.26
C THR A 192 9.09 -0.70 17.04
N ASN A 193 8.60 0.23 17.86
CA ASN A 193 7.36 0.08 18.60
C ASN A 193 6.77 1.45 18.90
N CYS A 194 5.46 1.60 18.73
CA CYS A 194 4.70 2.70 19.31
C CYS A 194 3.21 2.35 19.40
N LYS A 195 2.53 3.02 20.33
CA LYS A 195 1.08 3.03 20.44
C LYS A 195 0.58 4.45 20.27
N ILE A 196 -0.27 4.68 19.28
CA ILE A 196 -0.92 5.96 19.03
C ILE A 196 -2.38 5.86 19.50
N THR A 197 -2.86 6.84 20.25
CA THR A 197 -4.27 6.96 20.61
C THR A 197 -4.78 8.35 20.28
N GLU A 198 -6.01 8.41 19.78
CA GLU A 198 -6.73 9.65 19.53
C GLU A 198 -7.97 9.70 20.41
N LYS A 199 -8.22 10.86 21.03
CA LYS A 199 -9.43 11.11 21.81
C LYS A 199 -10.02 12.47 21.49
N VAL A 200 -11.35 12.57 21.60
CA VAL A 200 -12.09 13.85 21.62
C VAL A 200 -13.04 13.82 22.82
N ASP A 201 -13.03 14.89 23.61
CA ASP A 201 -13.81 15.01 24.85
C ASP A 201 -13.59 13.82 25.82
N GLY A 202 -12.37 13.26 25.80
CA GLY A 202 -11.98 12.09 26.59
C GLY A 202 -12.47 10.73 26.05
N ALA A 203 -13.26 10.70 24.98
CA ALA A 203 -13.67 9.46 24.30
C ALA A 203 -12.60 9.03 23.29
N THR A 204 -12.15 7.77 23.34
CA THR A 204 -11.19 7.23 22.36
C THR A 204 -11.87 7.03 21.00
N LEU A 205 -11.33 7.70 19.97
CA LEU A 205 -11.77 7.57 18.59
C LEU A 205 -10.89 6.62 17.77
N ALA A 206 -9.59 6.59 18.08
CA ALA A 206 -8.65 5.69 17.40
C ALA A 206 -7.61 5.12 18.35
N THR A 207 -7.16 3.89 18.05
CA THR A 207 -5.97 3.29 18.65
C THR A 207 -5.18 2.57 17.57
N ILE A 208 -3.92 2.96 17.37
CA ILE A 208 -3.00 2.33 16.43
C ILE A 208 -1.85 1.73 17.23
N ASN A 209 -1.53 0.47 16.97
CA ASN A 209 -0.37 -0.20 17.50
C ASN A 209 0.56 -0.52 16.33
N TYR A 210 1.82 -0.15 16.46
CA TYR A 210 2.86 -0.46 15.49
C TYR A 210 3.98 -1.23 16.18
N ASN A 211 4.43 -2.29 15.55
CA ASN A 211 5.59 -3.06 15.97
C ASN A 211 6.37 -3.52 14.74
N SER A 212 7.70 -3.45 14.79
CA SER A 212 8.55 -3.97 13.72
C SER A 212 9.81 -4.65 14.25
N THR A 213 10.34 -5.53 13.42
CA THR A 213 11.66 -6.15 13.57
C THR A 213 12.47 -5.79 12.35
N ILE A 214 13.57 -5.07 12.56
CA ILE A 214 14.46 -4.61 11.50
C ILE A 214 15.81 -5.35 11.59
N THR A 215 16.48 -5.49 10.45
CA THR A 215 17.87 -5.96 10.39
C THR A 215 18.84 -4.87 10.86
N GLU A 216 20.11 -5.23 11.05
CA GLU A 216 21.19 -4.29 11.37
C GLU A 216 21.35 -3.18 10.33
N ASN A 217 20.92 -3.43 9.08
CA ASN A 217 20.95 -2.47 7.97
C ASN A 217 19.61 -1.74 7.77
N GLY A 218 18.67 -1.82 8.73
CA GLY A 218 17.39 -1.09 8.71
C GLY A 218 16.27 -1.74 7.91
N PHE A 219 16.52 -2.81 7.17
CA PHE A 219 15.46 -3.50 6.43
C PHE A 219 14.44 -4.17 7.36
N PRO A 220 13.13 -3.94 7.20
CA PRO A 220 12.11 -4.62 7.99
C PRO A 220 12.02 -6.10 7.58
N THR A 221 12.18 -6.99 8.56
CA THR A 221 11.96 -8.45 8.42
C THR A 221 10.56 -8.86 8.85
N ALA A 222 9.98 -8.08 9.75
CA ALA A 222 8.57 -8.16 10.11
C ALA A 222 8.05 -6.79 10.53
N PHE A 223 6.78 -6.51 10.26
CA PHE A 223 6.05 -5.47 10.97
C PHE A 223 4.59 -5.86 11.15
N ASN A 224 3.94 -5.26 12.13
CA ASN A 224 2.52 -5.33 12.37
C ASN A 224 2.01 -3.92 12.69
N VAL A 225 0.99 -3.50 11.95
CA VAL A 225 0.18 -2.33 12.27
C VAL A 225 -1.23 -2.83 12.54
N SER A 226 -1.79 -2.45 13.68
CA SER A 226 -3.19 -2.71 14.02
C SER A 226 -3.85 -1.41 14.45
N ALA A 227 -4.76 -0.90 13.64
CA ALA A 227 -5.54 0.29 13.91
C ALA A 227 -7.01 -0.08 14.16
N ASP A 228 -7.54 0.38 15.27
CA ASP A 228 -8.95 0.34 15.60
C ASP A 228 -9.51 1.76 15.58
N VAL A 229 -10.39 2.04 14.62
CA VAL A 229 -11.00 3.36 14.38
C VAL A 229 -12.49 3.13 14.17
N PRO A 230 -13.28 2.89 15.23
CA PRO A 230 -14.66 2.40 15.09
C PRO A 230 -15.50 3.21 14.09
N PRO A 231 -16.29 2.54 13.21
CA PRO A 231 -16.49 1.09 13.09
C PRO A 231 -15.42 0.35 12.26
N TYR A 232 -14.32 1.01 11.94
CA TYR A 232 -13.28 0.49 11.07
C TYR A 232 -12.15 -0.20 11.83
N ASN A 233 -11.53 -1.18 11.18
CA ASN A 233 -10.36 -1.87 11.69
C ASN A 233 -9.38 -2.14 10.54
N ILE A 234 -8.11 -1.78 10.73
CA ILE A 234 -7.02 -1.99 9.77
C ILE A 234 -6.00 -2.88 10.45
N ASN A 235 -5.61 -3.97 9.80
CA ASN A 235 -4.43 -4.73 10.18
C ASN A 235 -3.53 -4.88 8.97
N THR A 236 -2.26 -4.54 9.13
CA THR A 236 -1.24 -4.74 8.10
C THR A 236 -0.10 -5.52 8.73
N THR A 237 0.38 -6.55 8.04
CA THR A 237 1.53 -7.33 8.48
C THR A 237 2.49 -7.54 7.35
N LEU A 238 3.77 -7.49 7.65
CA LEU A 238 4.84 -8.00 6.81
C LEU A 238 5.61 -9.04 7.60
N ASN A 239 6.00 -10.12 6.94
CA ASN A 239 6.86 -11.15 7.50
C ASN A 239 7.66 -11.80 6.39
N GLY A 240 8.97 -11.94 6.58
CA GLY A 240 9.82 -12.53 5.57
C GLY A 240 11.26 -12.68 6.01
N SER A 241 12.06 -13.27 5.13
CA SER A 241 13.50 -13.42 5.33
C SER A 241 14.20 -13.61 3.98
N GLY A 242 15.44 -13.11 3.86
CA GLY A 242 16.19 -13.20 2.62
C GLY A 242 15.48 -12.44 1.50
N THR A 243 15.20 -13.12 0.40
CA THR A 243 14.59 -12.50 -0.79
C THR A 243 13.07 -12.67 -0.89
N LYS A 244 12.40 -13.22 0.13
CA LYS A 244 10.97 -13.52 0.07
C LYS A 244 10.23 -12.98 1.27
N PHE A 245 9.24 -12.14 1.00
CA PHE A 245 8.41 -11.48 1.99
C PHE A 245 6.94 -11.71 1.69
N GLN A 246 6.17 -11.86 2.74
CA GLN A 246 4.72 -11.90 2.69
C GLN A 246 4.21 -10.61 3.32
N THR A 247 3.33 -9.91 2.62
CA THR A 247 2.63 -8.74 3.15
C THR A 247 1.13 -8.98 3.07
N GLN A 248 0.41 -8.62 4.12
CA GLN A 248 -1.03 -8.76 4.22
C GLN A 248 -1.62 -7.47 4.75
N LEU A 249 -2.76 -7.07 4.22
CA LEU A 249 -3.56 -5.98 4.74
C LEU A 249 -5.02 -6.41 4.79
N SER A 250 -5.70 -6.07 5.87
CA SER A 250 -7.14 -6.25 6.05
C SER A 250 -7.72 -4.95 6.59
N PHE A 251 -8.44 -4.22 5.75
CA PHE A 251 -9.22 -3.05 6.11
C PHE A 251 -10.71 -3.37 6.06
N LYS A 252 -11.36 -3.29 7.22
CA LYS A 252 -12.76 -3.69 7.42
C LYS A 252 -13.57 -2.55 8.01
N LYS A 253 -14.86 -2.54 7.67
CA LYS A 253 -15.91 -1.81 8.38
C LYS A 253 -16.80 -2.84 9.07
N ASN A 254 -16.80 -2.86 10.40
CA ASN A 254 -17.36 -3.94 11.21
C ASN A 254 -16.76 -5.29 10.78
N SER A 255 -17.57 -6.19 10.21
CA SER A 255 -17.15 -7.49 9.69
C SER A 255 -16.94 -7.53 8.17
N THR A 256 -17.24 -6.44 7.44
CA THR A 256 -17.17 -6.41 5.97
C THR A 256 -15.80 -5.91 5.52
N SER A 257 -15.14 -6.67 4.64
CA SER A 257 -13.88 -6.25 4.02
C SER A 257 -14.15 -5.11 3.03
N LEU A 258 -13.47 -3.98 3.20
CA LEU A 258 -13.48 -2.88 2.24
C LEU A 258 -12.29 -3.01 1.29
N PHE A 259 -11.13 -3.31 1.85
CA PHE A 259 -9.90 -3.46 1.11
C PHE A 259 -9.02 -4.49 1.81
N SER A 260 -8.44 -5.41 1.06
CA SER A 260 -7.45 -6.33 1.61
C SER A 260 -6.45 -6.74 0.55
N PHE A 261 -5.22 -7.01 0.94
CA PHE A 261 -4.28 -7.71 0.06
C PHE A 261 -3.56 -8.81 0.82
N ASP A 262 -3.10 -9.80 0.07
CA ASP A 262 -2.22 -10.86 0.54
C ASP A 262 -1.23 -11.09 -0.60
N LEU A 263 -0.03 -10.54 -0.47
CA LEU A 263 0.99 -10.51 -1.51
C LEU A 263 2.28 -11.13 -1.01
N THR A 264 2.77 -12.12 -1.73
CA THR A 264 4.16 -12.58 -1.67
C THR A 264 5.01 -11.74 -2.61
N ILE A 265 6.01 -11.05 -2.08
CA ILE A 265 7.02 -10.29 -2.82
C ILE A 265 8.32 -11.09 -2.82
N GLU A 266 8.84 -11.38 -4.01
CA GLU A 266 10.15 -12.00 -4.22
C GLU A 266 11.08 -10.94 -4.81
N TYR A 267 12.23 -10.73 -4.17
CA TYR A 267 13.30 -9.84 -4.60
C TYR A 267 14.38 -10.60 -5.38
N THR A 268 15.23 -9.86 -6.09
CA THR A 268 16.51 -10.36 -6.63
C THR A 268 17.47 -10.77 -5.50
N SER A 269 18.54 -11.49 -5.85
CA SER A 269 19.49 -12.03 -4.85
C SER A 269 20.24 -10.95 -4.06
N ASP A 270 20.45 -9.79 -4.69
CA ASP A 270 21.03 -8.58 -4.09
C ASP A 270 20.00 -7.74 -3.31
N MET A 271 18.71 -8.11 -3.38
CA MET A 271 17.58 -7.38 -2.81
C MET A 271 17.35 -5.97 -3.37
N GLU A 272 17.97 -5.63 -4.50
CA GLU A 272 17.83 -4.30 -5.13
C GLU A 272 16.52 -4.15 -5.89
N ASN A 273 16.01 -5.23 -6.50
CA ASN A 273 14.85 -5.17 -7.38
C ASN A 273 13.76 -6.16 -6.96
N ILE A 274 12.50 -5.80 -7.22
CA ILE A 274 11.37 -6.74 -7.07
C ILE A 274 11.36 -7.66 -8.29
N LYS A 275 11.62 -8.93 -8.06
CA LYS A 275 11.57 -9.96 -9.09
C LYS A 275 10.13 -10.31 -9.44
N LYS A 276 9.33 -10.69 -8.44
CA LYS A 276 7.98 -11.21 -8.65
C LYS A 276 7.03 -10.83 -7.52
N ILE A 277 5.80 -10.50 -7.87
CA ILE A 277 4.69 -10.37 -6.92
C ILE A 277 3.67 -11.47 -7.24
N ASN A 278 3.17 -12.15 -6.22
CA ASN A 278 2.13 -13.18 -6.34
C ASN A 278 1.14 -13.06 -5.19
N GLY A 279 -0.16 -13.15 -5.48
CA GLY A 279 -1.17 -13.08 -4.44
C GLY A 279 -2.46 -12.46 -4.92
N ASN A 280 -3.14 -11.73 -4.03
CA ASN A 280 -4.35 -11.02 -4.39
C ASN A 280 -4.45 -9.63 -3.75
N LEU A 281 -5.19 -8.78 -4.44
CA LEU A 281 -5.57 -7.43 -4.03
C LEU A 281 -7.10 -7.35 -4.19
N THR A 282 -7.81 -7.12 -3.09
CA THR A 282 -9.27 -7.16 -3.02
C THR A 282 -9.79 -5.79 -2.57
N PRO A 283 -9.90 -4.82 -3.49
CA PRO A 283 -10.71 -3.64 -3.25
C PRO A 283 -12.17 -4.07 -3.41
N ASN A 284 -12.94 -4.22 -2.34
CA ASN A 284 -14.30 -4.77 -2.40
C ASN A 284 -15.27 -3.84 -3.18
N PRO A 285 -16.00 -4.32 -4.19
CA PRO A 285 -16.37 -5.73 -4.45
C PRO A 285 -15.52 -6.47 -5.49
N LEU A 286 -14.37 -5.92 -5.88
CA LEU A 286 -13.44 -6.50 -6.85
C LEU A 286 -12.28 -7.24 -6.18
N LYS A 287 -11.67 -8.17 -6.91
CA LYS A 287 -10.44 -8.86 -6.55
C LYS A 287 -9.59 -9.04 -7.78
N ILE A 288 -8.33 -8.64 -7.68
CA ILE A 288 -7.27 -8.98 -8.61
C ILE A 288 -6.48 -10.12 -7.98
N GLU A 289 -6.33 -11.24 -8.69
CA GLU A 289 -5.61 -12.42 -8.19
C GLU A 289 -4.64 -12.93 -9.25
N GLY A 290 -3.42 -13.30 -8.83
CA GLY A 290 -2.44 -13.97 -9.68
C GLY A 290 -1.02 -13.48 -9.44
N PHE A 291 -0.20 -13.38 -10.49
CA PHE A 291 1.20 -12.97 -10.38
C PHE A 291 1.65 -12.01 -11.47
N ILE A 292 2.74 -11.30 -11.17
CA ILE A 292 3.49 -10.44 -12.10
C ILE A 292 5.00 -10.60 -11.87
N ASN A 293 5.75 -10.82 -12.94
CA ASN A 293 7.23 -10.86 -12.93
C ASN A 293 7.77 -9.48 -13.31
N ILE A 294 7.85 -8.58 -12.33
CA ILE A 294 8.17 -7.15 -12.51
C ILE A 294 9.55 -6.99 -13.16
N PHE A 295 10.57 -7.65 -12.63
CA PHE A 295 11.93 -7.51 -13.14
C PHE A 295 12.06 -7.91 -14.62
N ALA A 296 11.38 -8.98 -15.05
CA ALA A 296 11.40 -9.40 -16.44
C ALA A 296 10.69 -8.40 -17.36
N ILE A 297 9.57 -7.83 -16.91
CA ILE A 297 8.83 -6.80 -17.62
C ILE A 297 9.69 -5.53 -17.76
N GLU A 298 10.25 -5.02 -16.67
CA GLU A 298 11.05 -3.81 -16.66
C GLU A 298 12.31 -3.96 -17.51
N THR A 299 13.01 -5.10 -17.42
CA THR A 299 14.19 -5.38 -18.24
C THR A 299 13.83 -5.34 -19.73
N HIS A 300 12.76 -6.04 -20.12
CA HIS A 300 12.31 -6.06 -21.51
C HIS A 300 11.86 -4.68 -22.00
N MET A 301 11.15 -3.94 -21.15
CA MET A 301 10.71 -2.57 -21.44
C MET A 301 11.90 -1.61 -21.59
N TYR A 302 12.93 -1.76 -20.79
CA TYR A 302 14.14 -0.93 -20.91
C TYR A 302 14.92 -1.24 -22.19
N GLU A 303 15.08 -2.52 -22.54
CA GLU A 303 15.83 -2.96 -23.74
C GLU A 303 15.20 -2.48 -25.06
N HIS A 304 13.88 -2.25 -25.09
CA HIS A 304 13.13 -1.91 -26.30
C HIS A 304 12.56 -0.47 -26.31
N GLU A 305 12.87 0.34 -25.29
CA GLU A 305 12.38 1.74 -25.19
C GLU A 305 12.66 2.57 -26.43
N PHE A 306 13.85 2.44 -27.00
CA PHE A 306 14.26 3.20 -28.18
C PHE A 306 13.79 2.61 -29.51
N SER A 307 13.48 1.31 -29.56
CA SER A 307 13.01 0.65 -30.78
C SER A 307 11.49 0.74 -30.93
N GLY A 308 10.75 0.84 -29.82
CA GLY A 308 9.29 0.74 -29.79
C GLY A 308 8.76 -0.64 -30.21
N ASP A 309 9.64 -1.62 -30.38
CA ASP A 309 9.30 -2.98 -30.82
C ASP A 309 8.99 -3.86 -29.61
N TRP A 310 7.84 -3.58 -28.99
CA TRP A 310 7.40 -4.25 -27.78
C TRP A 310 6.80 -5.62 -28.09
N ASP A 311 7.48 -6.70 -27.68
CA ASP A 311 6.89 -8.05 -27.70
C ASP A 311 5.76 -8.19 -26.66
N ILE A 312 4.52 -7.96 -27.08
CA ILE A 312 3.32 -8.06 -26.25
C ILE A 312 3.10 -9.50 -25.75
N ASP A 313 3.45 -10.51 -26.54
CA ASP A 313 3.28 -11.92 -26.15
C ASP A 313 4.27 -12.27 -25.04
N TYR A 314 5.51 -11.77 -25.12
CA TYR A 314 6.48 -11.89 -24.03
C TYR A 314 5.97 -11.24 -22.74
N LEU A 315 5.48 -9.99 -22.82
CA LEU A 315 4.96 -9.25 -21.67
C LEU A 315 3.77 -9.97 -21.03
N ASN A 316 2.83 -10.48 -21.85
CA ASN A 316 1.70 -11.28 -21.39
C ASN A 316 2.14 -12.65 -20.82
N GLY A 317 3.30 -13.17 -21.20
CA GLY A 317 3.89 -14.35 -20.56
C GLY A 317 4.49 -14.08 -19.16
N GLN A 318 4.66 -12.82 -18.78
CA GLN A 318 5.19 -12.40 -17.48
C GLN A 318 4.11 -12.01 -16.46
N ILE A 319 2.84 -12.06 -16.84
CA ILE A 319 1.70 -11.69 -16.02
C ILE A 319 0.58 -12.72 -16.18
N ASP A 320 -0.09 -13.04 -15.07
CA ASP A 320 -1.28 -13.89 -15.05
C ASP A 320 -2.15 -13.32 -13.95
N LEU A 321 -3.08 -12.44 -14.31
CA LEU A 321 -3.90 -11.68 -13.37
C LEU A 321 -5.36 -11.74 -13.81
N GLU A 322 -6.22 -12.21 -12.91
CA GLU A 322 -7.66 -12.25 -13.13
C GLU A 322 -8.35 -11.15 -12.31
N LEU A 323 -9.31 -10.46 -12.92
CA LEU A 323 -10.22 -9.54 -12.24
C LEU A 323 -11.55 -10.25 -11.95
N ILE A 324 -11.93 -10.29 -10.68
CA ILE A 324 -13.05 -11.08 -10.17
C ILE A 324 -14.00 -10.18 -9.38
N GLN A 325 -15.30 -10.34 -9.59
CA GLN A 325 -16.35 -9.83 -8.70
C GLN A 325 -16.54 -10.81 -7.54
N VAL A 326 -16.25 -10.35 -6.32
CA VAL A 326 -16.13 -11.20 -5.12
C VAL A 326 -17.45 -11.83 -4.69
N GLU A 327 -18.52 -11.05 -4.63
CA GLU A 327 -19.83 -11.50 -4.12
C GLU A 327 -20.49 -12.55 -5.03
N LYS A 328 -20.29 -12.42 -6.34
CA LYS A 328 -20.81 -13.29 -7.38
C LYS A 328 -19.87 -14.44 -7.70
N ASN A 329 -18.65 -14.41 -7.17
CA ASN A 329 -17.56 -15.28 -7.55
C ASN A 329 -17.48 -15.40 -9.08
N ALA A 330 -17.37 -14.26 -9.76
CA ALA A 330 -17.49 -14.16 -11.22
C ALA A 330 -16.29 -13.44 -11.84
N LYS A 331 -15.68 -14.02 -12.88
CA LYS A 331 -14.56 -13.41 -13.60
C LYS A 331 -15.08 -12.30 -14.51
N ILE A 332 -14.57 -11.10 -14.31
CA ILE A 332 -14.81 -9.92 -15.14
C ILE A 332 -13.93 -10.00 -16.40
N GLY A 333 -12.65 -10.34 -16.24
CA GLY A 333 -11.70 -10.46 -17.34
C GLY A 333 -10.28 -10.75 -16.88
N ASP A 334 -9.38 -10.91 -17.83
CA ASP A 334 -7.93 -11.02 -17.61
C ASP A 334 -7.28 -9.64 -17.71
N ILE A 335 -6.22 -9.39 -16.93
CA ILE A 335 -5.40 -8.19 -17.06
C ILE A 335 -4.22 -8.53 -17.96
N GLU A 336 -4.18 -7.92 -19.14
CA GLU A 336 -3.17 -8.16 -20.16
C GLU A 336 -2.58 -6.84 -20.68
N TYR A 337 -1.34 -6.91 -21.18
CA TYR A 337 -0.77 -5.88 -22.03
C TYR A 337 -1.42 -5.87 -23.41
N LYS A 338 -1.80 -4.69 -23.87
CA LYS A 338 -2.21 -4.37 -25.24
C LYS A 338 -1.40 -3.19 -25.77
N SER A 339 -1.30 -3.07 -27.09
CA SER A 339 -0.66 -1.92 -27.73
C SER A 339 -1.58 -0.69 -27.69
N TYR A 340 -1.10 0.41 -27.10
CA TYR A 340 -1.75 1.72 -27.05
C TYR A 340 -0.79 2.75 -27.64
N TYR A 341 -1.13 3.34 -28.79
CA TYR A 341 -0.27 4.31 -29.51
C TYR A 341 1.23 3.95 -29.50
N ASP A 342 1.55 2.70 -29.90
CA ASP A 342 2.91 2.16 -30.00
C ASP A 342 3.66 1.93 -28.67
N TYR A 343 2.95 1.85 -27.54
CA TYR A 343 3.51 1.40 -26.26
C TYR A 343 2.61 0.37 -25.55
N PRO A 344 3.17 -0.52 -24.71
CA PRO A 344 2.39 -1.52 -24.00
C PRO A 344 1.65 -0.87 -22.82
N ALA A 345 0.35 -1.13 -22.70
CA ALA A 345 -0.48 -0.67 -21.60
C ALA A 345 -1.40 -1.79 -21.11
N LEU A 346 -1.73 -1.78 -19.82
CA LEU A 346 -2.61 -2.79 -19.23
C LEU A 346 -4.07 -2.51 -19.55
N ALA A 347 -4.80 -3.57 -19.91
CA ALA A 347 -6.23 -3.55 -20.16
C ALA A 347 -6.92 -4.74 -19.49
N VAL A 348 -8.19 -4.56 -19.14
CA VAL A 348 -9.08 -5.67 -18.79
C VAL A 348 -9.61 -6.27 -20.09
N VAL A 349 -9.27 -7.52 -20.37
CA VAL A 349 -9.65 -8.27 -21.55
C VAL A 349 -10.81 -9.18 -21.20
N TYR A 350 -11.93 -9.00 -21.91
CA TYR A 350 -13.15 -9.75 -21.70
C TYR A 350 -13.14 -11.07 -22.48
N SER A 351 -14.10 -11.94 -22.16
CA SER A 351 -14.26 -13.28 -22.75
C SER A 351 -14.41 -13.30 -24.27
N ASP A 352 -14.87 -12.21 -24.88
CA ASP A 352 -15.02 -12.05 -26.34
C ASP A 352 -13.79 -11.45 -27.03
N GLY A 353 -12.73 -11.16 -26.28
CA GLY A 353 -11.50 -10.52 -26.75
C GLY A 353 -11.56 -9.00 -26.88
N THR A 354 -12.72 -8.38 -26.59
CA THR A 354 -12.79 -6.93 -26.41
C THR A 354 -12.10 -6.53 -25.11
N PHE A 355 -11.76 -5.25 -24.96
CA PHE A 355 -11.04 -4.79 -23.79
C PHE A 355 -11.39 -3.34 -23.45
N ASP A 356 -11.17 -2.98 -22.18
CA ASP A 356 -11.15 -1.60 -21.70
C ASP A 356 -9.83 -1.34 -20.96
N TRP A 357 -9.22 -0.17 -21.19
CA TRP A 357 -7.96 0.19 -20.55
C TRP A 357 -8.11 0.24 -19.03
N LEU A 358 -7.13 -0.32 -18.32
CA LEU A 358 -7.20 -0.44 -16.86
C LEU A 358 -7.36 0.93 -16.19
N GLU A 359 -6.74 1.99 -16.72
CA GLU A 359 -6.86 3.37 -16.24
C GLU A 359 -8.29 3.93 -16.30
N ASN A 360 -9.11 3.46 -17.24
CA ASN A 360 -10.50 3.90 -17.38
C ASN A 360 -11.46 3.11 -16.49
N VAL A 361 -11.08 1.88 -16.16
CA VAL A 361 -11.90 0.92 -15.41
C VAL A 361 -11.68 1.06 -13.91
N ILE A 362 -10.41 1.20 -13.50
CA ILE A 362 -9.99 1.29 -12.11
C ILE A 362 -9.73 2.77 -11.82
N ASN A 363 -10.81 3.54 -11.69
CA ASN A 363 -10.74 4.96 -11.30
C ASN A 363 -10.62 5.08 -9.78
N ILE A 364 -9.54 4.54 -9.19
CA ILE A 364 -9.25 4.67 -7.75
C ILE A 364 -8.69 6.08 -7.51
N GLY A 365 -9.48 7.14 -7.67
CA GLY A 365 -9.17 8.51 -7.20
C GLY A 365 -7.91 9.23 -7.74
N PHE A 366 -6.94 8.54 -8.33
CA PHE A 366 -5.70 9.08 -8.86
C PHE A 366 -5.92 9.54 -10.30
N LYS A 367 -6.76 10.56 -10.48
CA LYS A 367 -6.70 11.33 -11.73
C LYS A 367 -5.34 12.04 -11.77
N HIS A 368 -4.34 11.36 -12.32
CA HIS A 368 -3.23 12.05 -12.94
C HIS A 368 -3.84 12.99 -13.98
N ARG A 369 -3.90 14.29 -13.64
CA ARG A 369 -3.98 15.34 -14.65
C ARG A 369 -2.76 15.13 -15.53
N ARG A 370 -2.92 14.45 -16.66
CA ARG A 370 -1.94 14.50 -17.75
C ARG A 370 -1.85 15.97 -18.16
N THR A 371 -0.89 16.69 -17.59
CA THR A 371 -0.40 17.93 -18.16
C THR A 371 0.19 17.54 -19.51
N ARG A 372 -0.55 17.83 -20.57
CA ARG A 372 -0.01 17.80 -21.93
C ARG A 372 1.24 18.70 -21.93
N LYS A 373 2.41 18.12 -22.16
CA LYS A 373 3.60 18.88 -22.58
C LYS A 373 3.34 19.49 -23.95
#